data_AF-A0A934HF38-F1
#
_entry.id   AF-A0A934HF38-F1
#
_cell.length_a   1.000
_cell.length_b   1.000
_cell.length_c   1.000
_cell.angle_alpha   90.00
_cell.angle_beta   90.00
_cell.angle_gamma   90.00
#
_symmetry.space_group_name_H-M   'P 1'
#
loop_
_entity.id
_entity.type
_entity.pdbx_description
1 polymer ?
#
loop_
_entity_poly.entity_id
_entity_poly.type
_entity_poly.pdbx_seq_one_letter_code
_entity_poly.pdbx_strand_id
1 'polypeptide(L)'
;ACDLAISAVRSADIWRFLMEQQPNTATASETWIVMDAHGRTAGYWRLEKFGFGEGLAIGEASRLSQPAAVAVLHKVKALAAERGKPYIKLSCAEPNTLIAVAQGWGAQNTGRYAWQLLIPDPARLLRKIAPVLERRIAASPFAGLTETLCINLYREAFELCFEDGRITSVEAVGFRDWGSPSLPPQTLAPLVFGYRSREELHATYPDVCIWGQHSYLIDVLFPKMTTFIYTQY
;
A
#
# COMPACT_ATOMS: atom_id res chain seq x y z
N ALA A 1 -15.64 2.08 5.30
CA ALA A 1 -14.21 1.84 5.62
C ALA A 1 -13.47 1.72 4.29
N CYS A 2 -12.46 2.55 4.03
CA CYS A 2 -11.76 2.56 2.74
C CYS A 2 -11.07 1.22 2.48
N ASP A 3 -11.27 0.69 1.28
CA ASP A 3 -10.47 -0.40 0.74
C ASP A 3 -9.00 0.05 0.60
N LEU A 4 -8.05 -0.88 0.75
CA LEU A 4 -6.67 -0.60 0.33
C LEU A 4 -6.70 -0.29 -1.16
N ALA A 5 -6.17 0.88 -1.56
CA ALA A 5 -6.18 1.28 -2.96
C ALA A 5 -5.23 0.43 -3.81
N ILE A 6 -4.23 -0.18 -3.17
CA ILE A 6 -3.31 -1.16 -3.76
C ILE A 6 -3.26 -2.36 -2.83
N SER A 7 -3.45 -3.54 -3.40
CA SER A 7 -3.34 -4.82 -2.72
C SER A 7 -2.81 -5.87 -3.70
N ALA A 8 -2.22 -6.94 -3.15
CA ALA A 8 -1.84 -8.09 -3.96
C ALA A 8 -3.02 -9.07 -4.08
N VAL A 9 -3.32 -9.48 -5.31
CA VAL A 9 -4.38 -10.46 -5.59
C VAL A 9 -3.82 -11.87 -5.36
N ARG A 10 -4.33 -12.55 -4.34
CA ARG A 10 -3.98 -13.95 -4.05
C ARG A 10 -5.00 -14.90 -4.67
N SER A 11 -4.56 -15.74 -5.59
CA SER A 11 -5.36 -16.84 -6.12
C SER A 11 -5.52 -17.97 -5.08
N ALA A 12 -6.40 -18.93 -5.35
CA ALA A 12 -6.53 -20.13 -4.53
C ALA A 12 -5.20 -20.90 -4.40
N ASP A 13 -4.40 -20.95 -5.47
CA ASP A 13 -3.11 -21.64 -5.45
C ASP A 13 -2.08 -20.90 -4.58
N ILE A 14 -2.08 -19.56 -4.59
CA ILE A 14 -1.23 -18.77 -3.69
C ILE A 14 -1.65 -19.01 -2.24
N TRP A 15 -2.96 -19.03 -1.95
CA TRP A 15 -3.45 -19.35 -0.61
C TRP A 15 -3.05 -20.76 -0.18
N ARG A 16 -3.18 -21.74 -1.07
CA ARG A 16 -2.76 -23.12 -0.81
C ARG A 16 -1.27 -23.18 -0.48
N PHE A 17 -0.44 -22.52 -1.29
CA PHE A 17 1.00 -22.39 -1.03
C PHE A 17 1.27 -21.78 0.36
N LEU A 18 0.67 -20.63 0.68
CA LEU A 18 0.88 -19.95 1.96
C LEU A 18 0.40 -20.74 3.19
N MET A 19 -0.53 -21.67 3.01
CA MET A 19 -1.08 -22.50 4.08
C MET A 19 -0.31 -23.82 4.24
N GLU A 20 0.05 -24.47 3.14
CA GLU A 20 0.68 -25.80 3.12
C GLU A 20 2.21 -25.70 3.20
N GLN A 21 2.80 -24.75 2.48
CA GLN A 21 4.24 -24.53 2.47
C GLN A 21 4.59 -23.59 3.62
N GLN A 22 4.94 -24.18 4.76
CA GLN A 22 5.33 -23.47 5.97
C GLN A 22 6.81 -23.69 6.25
N PRO A 23 7.71 -23.02 5.51
CA PRO A 23 9.14 -23.11 5.78
C PRO A 23 9.43 -22.60 7.19
N ASN A 24 10.53 -23.05 7.81
CA ASN A 24 10.95 -22.55 9.12
C ASN A 24 11.53 -21.12 9.02
N THR A 25 10.72 -20.18 8.55
CA THR A 25 11.06 -18.78 8.29
C THR A 25 9.98 -17.87 8.86
N ALA A 26 10.26 -16.57 8.91
CA ALA A 26 9.32 -15.56 9.40
C ALA A 26 8.02 -15.45 8.59
N THR A 27 7.90 -16.08 7.41
CA THR A 27 6.66 -16.07 6.61
C THR A 27 5.68 -17.17 7.01
N ALA A 28 6.14 -18.21 7.72
CA ALA A 28 5.25 -19.26 8.21
C ALA A 28 4.30 -18.71 9.28
N SER A 29 3.01 -19.02 9.10
CA SER A 29 1.95 -18.49 9.96
C SER A 29 0.88 -19.52 10.26
N GLU A 30 0.32 -19.46 11.47
CA GLU A 30 -0.94 -20.13 11.81
C GLU A 30 -2.10 -19.26 11.33
N THR A 31 -3.03 -19.83 10.56
CA THR A 31 -4.21 -19.12 10.08
C THR A 31 -5.42 -19.50 10.92
N TRP A 32 -6.11 -18.49 11.44
CA TRP A 32 -7.28 -18.65 12.29
C TRP A 32 -8.48 -18.00 11.62
N ILE A 33 -9.61 -18.71 11.61
CA ILE A 33 -10.88 -18.20 11.11
C ILE A 33 -11.70 -17.67 12.29
N VAL A 34 -12.27 -16.49 12.13
CA VAL A 34 -13.22 -15.90 13.07
C VAL A 34 -14.62 -16.27 12.62
N MET A 35 -15.41 -16.84 13.52
CA MET A 35 -16.80 -17.21 13.27
C MET A 35 -17.73 -16.22 13.99
N ASP A 36 -18.84 -15.83 13.36
CA ASP A 36 -19.90 -15.09 14.02
C ASP A 36 -20.77 -16.01 14.90
N ALA A 37 -21.72 -15.41 15.64
CA ALA A 37 -22.63 -16.15 16.52
C ALA A 37 -23.54 -17.15 15.79
N HIS A 38 -23.64 -17.07 14.45
CA HIS A 38 -24.42 -17.97 13.62
C HIS A 38 -23.56 -19.02 12.91
N GLY A 39 -22.27 -19.12 13.25
CA GLY A 39 -21.34 -20.07 12.63
C GLY A 39 -20.94 -19.68 11.20
N ARG A 40 -21.06 -18.42 10.81
CA ARG A 40 -20.59 -17.91 9.50
C ARG A 40 -19.22 -17.26 9.64
N THR A 41 -18.41 -17.31 8.59
CA THR A 41 -17.10 -16.67 8.56
C THR A 41 -17.23 -15.15 8.70
N ALA A 42 -16.69 -14.60 9.78
CA ALA A 42 -16.64 -13.17 10.08
C ALA A 42 -15.29 -12.52 9.72
N GLY A 43 -14.28 -13.34 9.42
CA GLY A 43 -12.94 -12.88 9.02
C GLY A 43 -11.87 -13.92 9.31
N TYR A 44 -10.61 -13.53 9.16
CA TYR A 44 -9.46 -14.34 9.51
C TYR A 44 -8.32 -13.48 10.06
N TRP A 45 -7.37 -14.12 10.73
CA TRP A 45 -6.10 -13.52 11.11
C TRP A 45 -4.98 -14.55 11.06
N ARG A 46 -3.74 -14.09 10.92
CA ARG A 46 -2.56 -14.95 10.80
C ARG A 46 -1.52 -14.55 11.84
N LEU A 47 -1.06 -15.56 12.55
CA LEU A 47 -0.07 -15.48 13.61
C LEU A 47 1.28 -15.96 13.09
N GLU A 48 2.31 -15.14 13.17
CA GLU A 48 3.66 -15.51 12.73
C GLU A 48 4.21 -16.60 13.66
N LYS A 49 4.67 -17.72 13.08
CA LYS A 49 5.29 -18.82 13.85
C LYS A 49 6.70 -18.48 14.31
N PHE A 50 7.47 -17.87 13.41
CA PHE A 50 8.88 -17.51 13.62
C PHE A 50 9.11 -16.02 13.39
N GLY A 51 8.20 -15.19 13.92
CA GLY A 51 8.23 -13.74 13.76
C GLY A 51 9.47 -13.08 14.37
N PHE A 52 9.76 -11.86 13.93
CA PHE A 52 10.90 -11.09 14.44
C PHE A 52 10.61 -10.49 15.84
N GLY A 53 11.47 -10.79 16.79
CA GLY A 53 11.42 -10.32 18.18
C GLY A 53 10.81 -11.35 19.13
N GLU A 54 10.61 -10.94 20.39
CA GLU A 54 10.16 -11.85 21.45
C GLU A 54 8.63 -11.95 21.53
N GLY A 55 7.92 -10.95 21.00
CA GLY A 55 6.46 -10.88 21.06
C GLY A 55 5.73 -11.91 20.21
N LEU A 56 4.45 -12.07 20.49
CA LEU A 56 3.53 -12.83 19.65
C LEU A 56 2.97 -11.93 18.55
N ALA A 57 3.36 -12.17 17.30
CA ALA A 57 3.07 -11.26 16.19
C ALA A 57 1.89 -11.70 15.34
N ILE A 58 0.93 -10.80 15.14
CA ILE A 58 -0.11 -10.92 14.12
C ILE A 58 0.37 -10.18 12.87
N GLY A 59 0.81 -10.93 11.87
CA GLY A 59 1.33 -10.39 10.61
C GLY A 59 0.23 -9.99 9.62
N GLU A 60 -0.97 -10.55 9.75
CA GLU A 60 -2.06 -10.29 8.81
C GLU A 60 -3.42 -10.47 9.50
N ALA A 61 -4.37 -9.60 9.18
CA ALA A 61 -5.76 -9.75 9.57
C ALA A 61 -6.66 -9.23 8.44
N SER A 62 -7.77 -9.94 8.22
CA SER A 62 -8.83 -9.44 7.35
C SER A 62 -9.49 -8.22 7.97
N ARG A 63 -10.49 -7.68 7.26
CA ARG A 63 -11.42 -6.74 7.91
C ARG A 63 -12.19 -7.49 8.98
N LEU A 64 -12.19 -6.92 10.17
CA LEU A 64 -12.90 -7.43 11.33
C LEU A 64 -13.86 -6.35 11.80
N SER A 65 -15.06 -6.76 12.23
CA SER A 65 -15.92 -5.90 13.03
C SER A 65 -15.26 -5.61 14.38
N GLN A 66 -15.72 -4.57 15.08
CA GLN A 66 -15.18 -4.27 16.41
C GLN A 66 -15.33 -5.46 17.39
N PRO A 67 -16.47 -6.17 17.46
CA PRO A 67 -16.58 -7.35 18.31
C PRO A 67 -15.63 -8.49 17.92
N ALA A 68 -15.44 -8.71 16.62
CA ALA A 68 -14.49 -9.71 16.13
C ALA A 68 -13.04 -9.34 16.48
N ALA A 69 -12.65 -8.07 16.34
CA ALA A 69 -11.35 -7.57 16.75
C ALA A 69 -11.10 -7.77 18.26
N VAL A 70 -12.09 -7.46 19.10
CA VAL A 70 -12.04 -7.70 20.55
C VAL A 70 -11.82 -9.19 20.86
N ALA A 71 -12.58 -10.08 20.21
CA ALA A 71 -12.43 -11.52 20.39
C ALA A 71 -11.04 -12.03 19.98
N VAL A 72 -10.51 -11.53 18.84
CA VAL A 72 -9.15 -11.85 18.38
C VAL A 72 -8.11 -11.39 19.40
N LEU A 73 -8.19 -10.16 19.91
CA LEU A 73 -7.23 -9.65 20.91
C LEU A 73 -7.28 -10.45 22.22
N HIS A 74 -8.47 -10.84 22.69
CA HIS A 74 -8.60 -11.73 23.85
C HIS A 74 -7.95 -13.10 23.60
N LYS A 75 -8.21 -13.70 22.43
CA LYS A 75 -7.61 -14.98 22.06
C LYS A 75 -6.09 -14.90 21.97
N VAL A 76 -5.57 -13.84 21.36
CA VAL A 76 -4.12 -13.63 21.20
C VAL A 76 -3.46 -13.36 22.56
N LYS A 77 -4.12 -12.65 23.47
CA LYS A 77 -3.64 -12.48 24.86
C LYS A 77 -3.53 -13.82 25.59
N ALA A 78 -4.53 -14.69 25.48
CA ALA A 78 -4.48 -16.03 26.06
C ALA A 78 -3.33 -16.86 25.45
N LEU A 79 -3.18 -16.83 24.12
CA LEU A 79 -2.08 -17.51 23.43
C LEU A 79 -0.70 -16.95 23.81
N ALA A 80 -0.58 -15.64 24.00
CA ALA A 80 0.67 -15.03 24.43
C ALA A 80 1.07 -15.53 25.83
N ALA A 81 0.12 -15.59 26.77
CA ALA A 81 0.37 -16.14 28.10
C ALA A 81 0.74 -17.63 28.05
N GLU A 82 0.00 -18.44 27.30
CA GLU A 82 0.26 -19.87 27.11
C GLU A 82 1.65 -20.13 26.52
N ARG A 83 2.08 -19.32 25.55
CA ARG A 83 3.36 -19.45 24.85
C ARG A 83 4.51 -18.69 25.52
N GLY A 84 4.30 -18.13 26.72
CA GLY A 84 5.32 -17.39 27.46
C GLY A 84 5.83 -16.14 26.72
N LYS A 85 4.98 -15.49 25.92
CA LYS A 85 5.34 -14.32 25.12
C LYS A 85 5.13 -13.03 25.93
N PRO A 86 6.12 -12.12 26.00
CA PRO A 86 6.08 -10.95 26.89
C PRO A 86 5.10 -9.86 26.42
N TYR A 87 4.78 -9.81 25.13
CA TYR A 87 3.87 -8.83 24.56
C TYR A 87 3.25 -9.34 23.24
N ILE A 88 2.22 -8.62 22.77
CA ILE A 88 1.59 -8.84 21.47
C ILE A 88 2.07 -7.77 20.51
N LYS A 89 2.43 -8.16 19.28
CA LYS A 89 2.82 -7.25 18.20
C LYS A 89 1.78 -7.32 17.09
N LEU A 90 1.29 -6.16 16.65
CA LEU A 90 0.35 -6.07 15.53
C LEU A 90 1.11 -5.47 14.33
N SER A 91 1.32 -6.28 13.28
CA SER A 91 2.08 -5.89 12.08
C SER A 91 1.21 -5.90 10.81
N CYS A 92 -0.10 -5.70 10.99
CA CYS A 92 -1.08 -5.69 9.92
C CYS A 92 -1.10 -4.36 9.14
N ALA A 93 -1.69 -4.38 7.95
CA ALA A 93 -2.01 -3.16 7.19
C ALA A 93 -2.88 -2.20 8.01
N GLU A 94 -2.71 -0.89 7.83
CA GLU A 94 -3.62 0.14 8.36
C GLU A 94 -4.36 0.85 7.22
N PRO A 95 -5.60 1.33 7.45
CA PRO A 95 -6.36 1.26 8.70
C PRO A 95 -6.90 -0.15 8.93
N ASN A 96 -6.90 -0.57 10.19
CA ASN A 96 -7.42 -1.87 10.59
C ASN A 96 -8.07 -1.76 11.97
N THR A 97 -9.32 -2.23 12.06
CA THR A 97 -10.11 -2.20 13.31
C THR A 97 -9.42 -2.93 14.45
N LEU A 98 -8.66 -4.00 14.16
CA LEU A 98 -7.85 -4.70 15.16
C LEU A 98 -6.80 -3.78 15.81
N ILE A 99 -6.11 -3.00 14.99
CA ILE A 99 -5.11 -2.01 15.45
C ILE A 99 -5.80 -0.87 16.20
N ALA A 100 -6.91 -0.35 15.67
CA ALA A 100 -7.64 0.74 16.31
C ALA A 100 -8.18 0.36 17.70
N VAL A 101 -8.74 -0.84 17.85
CA VAL A 101 -9.20 -1.35 19.16
C VAL A 101 -8.02 -1.51 20.12
N ALA A 102 -6.91 -2.10 19.67
CA ALA A 102 -5.73 -2.27 20.51
C ALA A 102 -5.14 -0.93 20.97
N GLN A 103 -5.08 0.06 20.09
CA GLN A 103 -4.65 1.43 20.43
C GLN A 103 -5.59 2.07 21.46
N GLY A 104 -6.90 1.87 21.33
CA GLY A 104 -7.90 2.28 22.33
C GLY A 104 -7.70 1.63 23.71
N TRP A 105 -7.00 0.49 23.78
CA TRP A 105 -6.61 -0.18 25.01
C TRP A 105 -5.18 0.12 25.47
N GLY A 106 -4.50 1.07 24.83
CA GLY A 106 -3.15 1.52 25.20
C GLY A 106 -2.01 0.88 24.42
N ALA A 107 -2.27 0.17 23.31
CA ALA A 107 -1.20 -0.30 22.43
C ALA A 107 -0.43 0.89 21.82
N GLN A 108 0.90 0.80 21.86
CA GLN A 108 1.78 1.85 21.35
C GLN A 108 2.07 1.66 19.85
N ASN A 109 2.11 2.76 19.10
CA ASN A 109 2.57 2.75 17.71
C ASN A 109 4.08 3.07 17.68
N THR A 110 4.89 2.07 17.35
CA THR A 110 6.36 2.18 17.29
C THR A 110 6.88 2.50 15.88
N GLY A 111 6.00 2.94 14.97
CA GLY A 111 6.32 3.18 13.57
C GLY A 111 6.20 1.92 12.70
N ARG A 112 6.45 2.08 11.40
CA ARG A 112 6.32 1.01 10.41
C ARG A 112 7.57 0.93 9.54
N TYR A 113 7.91 -0.28 9.15
CA TYR A 113 8.86 -0.51 8.06
C TYR A 113 8.10 -0.50 6.73
N ALA A 114 8.59 0.27 5.77
CA ALA A 114 7.98 0.37 4.45
C ALA A 114 8.62 -0.61 3.48
N TRP A 115 7.81 -1.15 2.56
CA TRP A 115 8.34 -1.88 1.42
C TRP A 115 9.16 -0.95 0.53
N GLN A 116 10.31 -1.43 0.06
CA GLN A 116 11.04 -0.81 -1.03
C GLN A 116 10.52 -1.38 -2.35
N LEU A 117 10.11 -0.52 -3.27
CA LEU A 117 9.60 -0.90 -4.57
C LEU A 117 10.47 -0.29 -5.66
N LEU A 118 10.93 -1.13 -6.57
CA LEU A 118 11.55 -0.71 -7.82
C LEU A 118 10.50 -0.78 -8.93
N ILE A 119 10.45 0.23 -9.79
CA ILE A 119 9.66 0.21 -11.03
C ILE A 119 10.65 -0.03 -12.17
N PRO A 120 10.76 -1.26 -12.73
CA PRO A 120 11.76 -1.56 -13.75
C PRO A 120 11.50 -0.86 -15.09
N ASP A 121 10.24 -0.54 -15.38
CA ASP A 121 9.81 0.14 -16.61
C ASP A 121 8.69 1.13 -16.27
N PRO A 122 9.02 2.40 -15.99
CA PRO A 122 8.04 3.42 -15.65
C PRO A 122 7.00 3.65 -16.74
N ALA A 123 7.41 3.71 -18.01
CA ALA A 123 6.50 3.91 -19.13
C ALA A 123 5.45 2.78 -19.21
N ARG A 124 5.87 1.52 -19.08
CA ARG A 124 4.96 0.37 -19.10
C ARG A 124 4.02 0.37 -17.90
N LEU A 125 4.50 0.74 -16.71
CA LEU A 125 3.62 0.88 -15.54
C LEU A 125 2.56 1.95 -15.78
N LEU A 126 2.97 3.14 -16.24
CA LEU A 126 2.08 4.26 -16.50
C LEU A 126 1.03 3.93 -17.57
N ARG A 127 1.41 3.24 -18.67
CA ARG A 127 0.47 2.67 -19.64
C ARG A 127 -0.52 1.70 -18.99
N LYS A 128 -0.02 0.81 -18.13
CA LYS A 128 -0.86 -0.20 -17.47
C LYS A 128 -1.89 0.42 -16.54
N ILE A 129 -1.54 1.50 -15.85
CA ILE A 129 -2.45 2.20 -14.93
C ILE A 129 -3.21 3.36 -15.57
N ALA A 130 -3.02 3.64 -16.87
CA ALA A 130 -3.69 4.72 -17.59
C ALA A 130 -5.21 4.77 -17.33
N PRO A 131 -5.97 3.65 -17.35
CA PRO A 131 -7.41 3.70 -17.05
C PRO A 131 -7.75 4.22 -15.65
N VAL A 132 -6.84 4.09 -14.67
CA VAL A 132 -7.00 4.66 -13.32
C VAL A 132 -6.77 6.16 -13.36
N LEU A 133 -5.74 6.61 -14.09
CA LEU A 133 -5.40 8.02 -14.24
C LEU A 133 -6.50 8.79 -14.97
N GLU A 134 -7.01 8.25 -16.09
CA GLU A 134 -8.14 8.82 -16.85
C GLU A 134 -9.38 8.99 -15.98
N ARG A 135 -9.73 7.99 -15.16
CA ARG A 135 -10.86 8.10 -14.21
C ARG A 135 -10.67 9.20 -13.17
N ARG A 136 -9.43 9.41 -12.71
CA ARG A 136 -9.11 10.48 -11.76
C ARG A 136 -9.24 11.85 -12.42
N ILE A 137 -8.74 11.99 -13.65
CA ILE A 137 -8.87 13.20 -14.46
C ILE A 137 -10.34 13.54 -14.68
N ALA A 138 -11.15 12.59 -15.14
CA ALA A 138 -12.58 12.78 -15.38
C ALA A 138 -13.37 13.19 -14.13
N ALA A 139 -12.92 12.80 -12.93
CA ALA A 139 -13.54 13.14 -11.65
C ALA A 139 -12.94 14.40 -10.99
N SER A 140 -12.18 15.20 -11.74
CA SER A 140 -11.47 16.38 -11.24
C SER A 140 -11.75 17.63 -12.09
N PRO A 141 -11.29 18.83 -11.68
CA PRO A 141 -11.35 20.03 -12.52
C PRO A 141 -10.57 19.93 -13.84
N PHE A 142 -9.74 18.89 -14.02
CA PHE A 142 -9.02 18.63 -15.26
C PHE A 142 -9.81 17.72 -16.23
N ALA A 143 -11.10 17.48 -16.02
CA ALA A 143 -11.92 16.74 -16.98
C ALA A 143 -11.80 17.35 -18.39
N GLY A 144 -11.51 16.51 -19.39
CA GLY A 144 -11.23 16.97 -20.76
C GLY A 144 -9.79 17.45 -21.01
N LEU A 145 -8.85 17.20 -20.07
CA LEU A 145 -7.44 17.58 -20.19
C LEU A 145 -6.87 17.20 -21.56
N THR A 146 -6.32 18.18 -22.27
CA THR A 146 -5.59 17.97 -23.53
C THR A 146 -4.23 18.65 -23.40
N GLU A 147 -3.24 17.87 -22.98
CA GLU A 147 -1.91 18.35 -22.61
C GLU A 147 -0.91 17.19 -22.63
N THR A 148 0.36 17.47 -22.91
CA THR A 148 1.45 16.51 -22.70
C THR A 148 2.13 16.76 -21.36
N LEU A 149 1.97 15.83 -20.42
CA LEU A 149 2.66 15.88 -19.13
C LEU A 149 4.02 15.18 -19.23
N CYS A 150 5.10 15.90 -18.97
CA CYS A 150 6.46 15.36 -18.92
C CYS A 150 6.91 15.15 -17.47
N ILE A 151 7.03 13.87 -17.07
CA ILE A 151 7.61 13.45 -15.79
C ILE A 151 9.10 13.24 -16.00
N ASN A 152 9.93 14.09 -15.40
CA ASN A 152 11.38 14.08 -15.56
C ASN A 152 12.05 13.44 -14.33
N LEU A 153 12.85 12.40 -14.53
CA LEU A 153 13.66 11.71 -13.51
C LEU A 153 15.15 12.11 -13.56
N TYR A 154 15.43 13.32 -14.07
CA TYR A 154 16.70 13.93 -14.43
C TYR A 154 17.50 13.24 -15.53
N ARG A 155 17.65 11.91 -15.47
CA ARG A 155 18.41 11.14 -16.48
C ARG A 155 17.52 10.56 -17.58
N GLU A 156 16.25 10.41 -17.29
CA GLU A 156 15.22 9.90 -18.18
C GLU A 156 13.93 10.69 -17.91
N ALA A 157 13.10 10.84 -18.94
CA ALA A 157 11.81 11.48 -18.83
C ALA A 157 10.75 10.67 -19.56
N PHE A 158 9.51 10.86 -19.13
CA PHE A 158 8.34 10.15 -19.63
C PHE A 158 7.25 11.15 -19.99
N GLU A 159 6.82 11.14 -21.24
CA GLU A 159 5.74 11.98 -21.73
C GLU A 159 4.43 11.18 -21.72
N LEU A 160 3.40 11.73 -21.06
CA LEU A 160 2.04 11.21 -21.04
C LEU A 160 1.18 12.19 -21.83
N CYS A 161 0.72 11.79 -23.01
CA CYS A 161 -0.12 12.62 -23.85
C CYS A 161 -1.59 12.41 -23.48
N PHE A 162 -2.24 13.48 -23.02
CA PHE A 162 -3.67 13.51 -22.78
C PHE A 162 -4.39 14.20 -23.95
N GLU A 163 -5.49 13.61 -24.39
CA GLU A 163 -6.45 14.20 -25.33
C GLU A 163 -7.87 13.93 -24.82
N ASP A 164 -8.65 14.99 -24.61
CA ASP A 164 -10.01 14.92 -24.04
C ASP A 164 -10.09 14.07 -22.74
N GLY A 165 -9.09 14.23 -21.87
CA GLY A 165 -8.97 13.51 -20.61
C GLY A 165 -8.53 12.04 -20.72
N ARG A 166 -8.18 11.57 -21.92
CA ARG A 166 -7.70 10.20 -22.19
C ARG A 166 -6.22 10.17 -22.51
N ILE A 167 -5.54 9.12 -22.07
CA ILE A 167 -4.10 8.95 -22.36
C ILE A 167 -3.97 8.25 -23.71
N THR A 168 -3.46 8.97 -24.71
CA THR A 168 -3.26 8.46 -26.07
C THR A 168 -1.90 7.79 -26.24
N SER A 169 -0.88 8.27 -25.54
CA SER A 169 0.45 7.65 -25.50
C SER A 169 1.17 7.88 -24.17
N VAL A 170 2.10 6.96 -23.89
CA VAL A 170 3.10 7.15 -22.82
C VAL A 170 4.44 6.66 -23.34
N GLU A 171 5.39 7.57 -23.47
CA GLU A 171 6.68 7.31 -24.11
C GLU A 171 7.85 7.65 -23.19
N ALA A 172 8.86 6.80 -23.19
CA ALA A 172 10.16 7.14 -22.62
C ALA A 172 10.91 8.00 -23.64
N VAL A 173 11.16 9.27 -23.31
CA VAL A 173 11.76 10.25 -24.23
C VAL A 173 13.24 10.51 -23.94
N GLY A 174 13.85 9.68 -23.10
CA GLY A 174 15.25 9.80 -22.70
C GLY A 174 15.51 11.05 -21.87
N PHE A 175 16.72 11.58 -21.94
CA PHE A 175 17.10 12.79 -21.21
C PHE A 175 16.34 14.03 -21.71
N ARG A 176 15.81 14.82 -20.77
CA ARG A 176 15.24 16.14 -21.00
C ARG A 176 15.77 17.10 -19.93
N ASP A 177 16.05 18.34 -20.31
CA ASP A 177 16.42 19.44 -19.41
C ASP A 177 15.20 20.19 -18.86
N TRP A 178 14.01 19.86 -19.35
CA TRP A 178 12.72 20.40 -18.91
C TRP A 178 11.79 19.28 -18.44
N GLY A 179 10.74 19.64 -17.72
CA GLY A 179 9.74 18.72 -17.20
C GLY A 179 9.14 19.23 -15.90
N SER A 180 7.92 18.80 -15.62
CA SER A 180 7.25 19.10 -14.37
C SER A 180 6.15 18.05 -14.22
N PRO A 181 6.33 17.07 -13.32
CA PRO A 181 7.26 17.08 -12.20
C PRO A 181 8.69 16.68 -12.56
N SER A 182 9.67 17.28 -11.88
CA SER A 182 11.07 16.80 -11.82
C SER A 182 11.29 16.08 -10.49
N LEU A 183 11.67 14.81 -10.55
CA LEU A 183 11.68 13.89 -9.42
C LEU A 183 12.98 13.10 -9.36
N PRO A 184 13.62 12.93 -8.19
CA PRO A 184 14.66 11.92 -8.06
C PRO A 184 14.06 10.52 -8.36
N PRO A 185 14.75 9.64 -9.13
CA PRO A 185 14.15 8.37 -9.57
C PRO A 185 13.53 7.52 -8.45
N GLN A 186 14.11 7.55 -7.25
CA GLN A 186 13.63 6.84 -6.07
C GLN A 186 12.31 7.35 -5.50
N THR A 187 11.89 8.57 -5.83
CA THR A 187 10.62 9.15 -5.34
C THR A 187 9.43 8.82 -6.23
N LEU A 188 9.67 8.29 -7.44
CA LEU A 188 8.61 7.90 -8.37
C LEU A 188 7.69 6.83 -7.76
N ALA A 189 8.24 5.75 -7.20
CA ALA A 189 7.43 4.66 -6.64
C ALA A 189 6.59 5.11 -5.43
N PRO A 190 7.14 5.82 -4.43
CA PRO A 190 6.36 6.41 -3.35
C PRO A 190 5.20 7.30 -3.83
N LEU A 191 5.39 8.09 -4.90
CA LEU A 191 4.37 8.95 -5.47
C LEU A 191 3.29 8.13 -6.19
N VAL A 192 3.69 7.34 -7.20
CA VAL A 192 2.76 6.59 -8.07
C VAL A 192 1.90 5.61 -7.28
N PHE A 193 2.46 4.98 -6.26
CA PHE A 193 1.74 4.06 -5.39
C PHE A 193 1.07 4.75 -4.19
N GLY A 194 1.05 6.08 -4.15
CA GLY A 194 0.36 6.89 -3.16
C GLY A 194 0.84 6.69 -1.72
N TYR A 195 2.05 6.16 -1.53
CA TYR A 195 2.64 5.99 -0.20
C TYR A 195 3.00 7.34 0.42
N ARG A 196 3.47 8.29 -0.41
CA ARG A 196 3.77 9.66 -0.02
C ARG A 196 3.08 10.64 -0.97
N SER A 197 2.55 11.74 -0.42
CA SER A 197 2.10 12.86 -1.24
C SER A 197 3.28 13.60 -1.85
N ARG A 198 3.00 14.41 -2.87
CA ARG A 198 3.95 15.38 -3.41
C ARG A 198 4.62 16.23 -2.33
N GLU A 199 3.85 16.75 -1.38
CA GLU A 199 4.35 17.61 -0.30
C GLU A 199 5.29 16.86 0.65
N GLU A 200 4.95 15.62 1.02
CA GLU A 200 5.82 14.78 1.86
C GLU A 200 7.14 14.45 1.16
N LEU A 201 7.07 14.23 -0.16
CA LEU A 201 8.26 13.97 -0.97
C LEU A 201 9.13 15.21 -1.09
N HIS A 202 8.57 16.37 -1.36
CA HIS A 202 9.32 17.64 -1.40
C HIS A 202 9.97 17.97 -0.06
N ALA A 203 9.27 17.75 1.05
CA ALA A 203 9.82 17.97 2.39
C ALA A 203 11.03 17.08 2.71
N THR A 204 11.12 15.89 2.10
CA THR A 204 12.21 14.93 2.31
C THR A 204 13.32 15.05 1.26
N TYR A 205 12.94 15.39 0.03
CA TYR A 205 13.81 15.51 -1.14
C TYR A 205 13.57 16.88 -1.78
N PRO A 206 14.38 17.90 -1.44
CA PRO A 206 14.22 19.26 -1.96
C PRO A 206 14.24 19.34 -3.49
N ASP A 207 14.90 18.39 -4.14
CA ASP A 207 14.98 18.30 -5.60
C ASP A 207 13.64 17.95 -6.26
N VAL A 208 12.65 17.42 -5.53
CA VAL A 208 11.29 17.22 -6.04
C VAL A 208 10.66 18.57 -6.39
N CYS A 209 10.66 18.91 -7.67
CA CYS A 209 10.28 20.23 -8.17
C CYS A 209 9.06 20.10 -9.08
N ILE A 210 7.96 20.77 -8.71
CA ILE A 210 6.71 20.75 -9.47
C ILE A 210 6.16 22.18 -9.48
N TRP A 211 5.82 22.66 -10.68
CA TRP A 211 5.54 24.07 -10.91
C TRP A 211 4.09 24.30 -11.35
N GLY A 212 3.52 25.44 -10.94
CA GLY A 212 2.22 25.92 -11.40
C GLY A 212 1.09 24.90 -11.26
N GLN A 213 0.28 24.76 -12.30
CA GLN A 213 -0.87 23.86 -12.33
C GLN A 213 -0.50 22.37 -12.18
N HIS A 214 0.73 21.98 -12.52
CA HIS A 214 1.15 20.57 -12.42
C HIS A 214 1.19 20.08 -10.98
N SER A 215 1.34 20.96 -10.00
CA SER A 215 1.22 20.58 -8.58
C SER A 215 -0.15 19.98 -8.29
N TYR A 216 -1.21 20.64 -8.75
CA TYR A 216 -2.58 20.15 -8.56
C TYR A 216 -2.88 18.93 -9.44
N LEU A 217 -2.40 18.93 -10.69
CA LEU A 217 -2.55 17.79 -11.59
C LEU A 217 -1.88 16.53 -11.03
N ILE A 218 -0.69 16.64 -10.44
CA ILE A 218 0.02 15.50 -9.82
C ILE A 218 -0.71 15.00 -8.58
N ASP A 219 -1.31 15.88 -7.78
CA ASP A 219 -2.13 15.46 -6.64
C ASP A 219 -3.41 14.72 -7.08
N VAL A 220 -3.97 15.07 -8.24
CA VAL A 220 -5.10 14.35 -8.87
C VAL A 220 -4.65 13.00 -9.45
N LEU A 221 -3.55 12.97 -10.18
CA LEU A 221 -3.06 11.75 -10.84
C LEU A 221 -2.53 10.73 -9.84
N PHE A 222 -1.81 11.18 -8.81
CA PHE A 222 -1.12 10.35 -7.83
C PHE A 222 -1.44 10.79 -6.39
N PRO A 223 -2.71 10.71 -5.96
CA PRO A 223 -3.10 11.11 -4.63
C PRO A 223 -2.43 10.22 -3.58
N LYS A 224 -2.26 10.76 -2.37
CA LYS A 224 -1.92 9.93 -1.21
C LYS A 224 -3.05 8.94 -0.97
N MET A 225 -2.69 7.68 -0.82
CA MET A 225 -3.62 6.57 -0.70
C MET A 225 -3.27 5.74 0.52
N THR A 226 -4.27 5.06 1.06
CA THR A 226 -4.01 3.94 1.95
C THR A 226 -3.60 2.73 1.12
N THR A 227 -2.34 2.35 1.20
CA THR A 227 -1.78 1.23 0.45
C THR A 227 -0.99 0.28 1.34
N PHE A 228 -1.12 -1.01 1.07
CA PHE A 228 -0.33 -2.04 1.73
C PHE A 228 -0.29 -3.30 0.86
N ILE A 229 0.87 -3.94 0.82
CA ILE A 229 1.06 -5.18 0.08
C ILE A 229 1.36 -6.27 1.11
N TYR A 230 0.46 -7.25 1.22
CA TYR A 230 0.75 -8.45 1.98
C TYR A 230 1.64 -9.41 1.18
N THR A 231 2.61 -10.03 1.85
CA THR A 231 3.58 -10.98 1.29
C THR A 231 2.91 -12.09 0.49
N GLN A 232 3.48 -12.50 -0.64
CA GLN A 232 2.89 -13.51 -1.55
C GLN A 232 3.66 -14.85 -1.54
N TYR A 233 4.59 -15.02 -0.60
CA TYR A 233 5.52 -16.14 -0.49
C TYR A 233 5.78 -16.50 0.98
#